data_AF-A0A425BWA6-F1
#
_entry.id   AF-A0A425BWA6-F1
#
_cell.length_a   1.000
_cell.length_b   1.000
_cell.length_c   1.000
_cell.angle_alpha   90.00
_cell.angle_beta   90.00
_cell.angle_gamma   90.00
#
_symmetry.space_group_name_H-M   'P 1'
#
loop_
_entity.id
_entity.type
_entity.pdbx_description
1 polymer ?
#
loop_
_entity_poly.entity_id
_entity_poly.type
_entity_poly.pdbx_seq_one_letter_code
_entity_poly.pdbx_strand_id
1 'polypeptide(L)'
;MIVYAEKVDFIYQSADIATLIETESPAILAKWSLQMNTSKTEHTIVHLSTTALFNRITRAKDEDWRITRKLGSLLGDAEDVSRRKNLATTALHRMLKVWLRPSKTSEATRLRLYKC
;
A
#
# COMPACT_ATOMS: atom_id res chain seq x y z
N MET A 1 -5.40 8.12 8.20
CA MET A 1 -4.24 7.32 8.66
C MET A 1 -4.39 5.92 8.10
N ILE A 2 -3.33 5.37 7.53
CA ILE A 2 -3.29 3.99 7.03
C ILE A 2 -2.12 3.31 7.73
N VAL A 3 -2.30 2.09 8.25
CA VAL A 3 -1.30 1.38 9.03
C VAL A 3 -1.11 -0.03 8.46
N TYR A 4 0.14 -0.47 8.33
CA TYR A 4 0.49 -1.83 7.99
C TYR A 4 1.80 -2.23 8.68
N ALA A 5 1.72 -3.23 9.58
CA ALA A 5 2.85 -3.70 10.40
C ALA A 5 3.54 -2.52 11.12
N GLU A 6 4.82 -2.27 10.84
CA GLU A 6 5.62 -1.19 11.44
C GLU A 6 5.51 0.16 10.71
N LYS A 7 4.74 0.23 9.62
CA LYS A 7 4.63 1.43 8.78
C LYS A 7 3.27 2.11 8.93
N VAL A 8 3.29 3.43 8.95
CA VAL A 8 2.10 4.29 9.01
C VAL A 8 2.20 5.41 7.99
N ASP A 9 1.12 5.65 7.26
CA ASP A 9 0.96 6.78 6.36
C ASP A 9 -0.12 7.74 6.89
N PHE A 10 0.21 9.03 6.88
CA PHE A 10 -0.71 10.12 7.19
C PHE A 10 -1.08 10.88 5.92
N ILE A 11 -2.36 11.27 5.82
CA ILE A 11 -2.89 12.08 4.73
C ILE A 11 -3.56 13.27 5.38
N TYR A 12 -3.10 14.47 5.04
CA TYR A 12 -3.56 15.74 5.58
C TYR A 12 -3.45 16.83 4.50
N GLN A 13 -4.19 17.92 4.69
CA GLN A 13 -4.18 19.05 3.74
C GLN A 13 -3.16 20.13 4.12
N SER A 14 -2.86 20.31 5.41
CA SER A 14 -1.91 21.33 5.90
C SER A 14 -0.54 20.72 6.17
N ALA A 15 0.51 21.37 5.67
CA ALA A 15 1.90 21.01 5.96
C ALA A 15 2.24 21.12 7.45
N ASP A 16 1.56 22.00 8.21
CA ASP A 16 1.82 22.19 9.64
C ASP A 16 1.52 20.92 10.44
N ILE A 17 0.53 20.13 9.99
CA ILE A 17 0.19 18.84 10.60
C ILE A 17 1.33 17.83 10.38
N ALA A 18 1.99 17.87 9.22
CA ALA A 18 3.17 17.05 8.94
C ALA A 18 4.26 17.30 9.99
N THR A 19 4.60 18.58 10.14
CA THR A 19 5.68 19.03 11.01
C THR A 19 5.37 18.71 12.47
N LEU A 20 4.12 18.90 12.89
CA LEU A 20 3.67 18.54 14.23
C LEU A 20 3.82 17.02 14.49
N ILE A 21 3.37 16.18 13.55
CA ILE A 21 3.49 14.72 13.68
C ILE A 21 4.96 14.33 13.77
N GLU A 22 5.83 14.83 12.89
CA GLU A 22 7.26 14.52 12.91
C GLU A 22 7.98 14.97 14.19
N THR A 23 7.56 16.12 14.74
CA THR A 23 8.17 16.67 15.95
C THR A 23 7.74 15.90 17.20
N GLU A 24 6.45 15.59 17.32
CA GLU A 24 5.88 15.01 18.55
C GLU A 24 5.98 13.47 18.60
N SER A 25 5.92 12.81 17.43
CA SER A 25 5.84 11.34 17.36
C SER A 25 7.02 10.62 18.01
N PRO A 26 8.29 11.05 17.86
CA PRO A 26 9.42 10.37 18.50
C PRO A 26 9.30 10.32 20.02
N ALA A 27 8.96 11.44 20.66
CA ALA A 27 8.83 11.52 22.12
C ALA A 27 7.62 10.75 22.63
N ILE A 28 6.52 10.78 21.89
CA ILE A 28 5.30 10.03 22.19
C ILE A 28 5.60 8.52 22.11
N LEU A 29 6.15 8.05 21.00
CA LEU A 29 6.47 6.63 20.77
C LEU A 29 7.50 6.08 21.78
N ALA A 30 8.47 6.90 22.19
CA ALA A 30 9.47 6.52 23.18
C ALA A 30 8.86 6.11 24.54
N LYS A 31 7.67 6.64 24.90
CA LYS A 31 6.95 6.26 26.13
C LYS A 31 6.56 4.78 26.17
N TRP A 32 6.46 4.14 25.00
CA TRP A 32 6.20 2.70 24.85
C TRP A 32 7.42 1.94 24.35
N SER A 33 8.63 2.49 24.52
CA SER A 33 9.88 1.91 24.04
C SER A 33 9.91 1.69 22.52
N LEU A 34 9.14 2.47 21.76
CA LEU A 34 9.14 2.46 20.30
C LEU A 34 10.03 3.58 19.76
N GLN A 35 10.73 3.30 18.66
CA GLN A 35 11.62 4.25 18.00
C GLN A 35 11.13 4.53 16.58
N MET A 36 10.85 5.80 16.29
CA MET A 36 10.59 6.26 14.93
C MET A 36 11.91 6.53 14.21
N ASN A 37 12.06 5.96 13.01
CA ASN A 37 13.21 6.27 12.15
C ASN A 37 12.86 7.45 11.23
N THR A 38 13.20 8.66 11.67
CA THR A 38 12.94 9.91 10.94
C THR A 38 13.65 9.96 9.59
N SER A 39 14.80 9.29 9.43
CA SER A 39 15.52 9.26 8.15
C SER A 39 14.79 8.44 7.07
N LYS A 40 13.79 7.65 7.45
CA LYS A 40 12.95 6.87 6.54
C LYS A 40 11.57 7.49 6.33
N THR A 41 11.29 8.65 6.92
CA THR A 41 10.02 9.35 6.74
C THR A 41 10.01 10.08 5.40
N GLU A 42 8.99 9.81 4.58
CA GLU A 42 8.88 10.35 3.22
C GLU A 42 7.66 11.25 3.08
N HIS A 43 7.89 12.49 2.63
CA HIS A 43 6.84 13.44 2.29
C HIS A 43 6.42 13.30 0.84
N THR A 44 5.12 13.37 0.59
CA THR A 44 4.58 13.30 -0.77
C THR A 44 3.41 14.26 -0.90
N ILE A 45 3.55 15.24 -1.79
CA ILE A 45 2.49 16.21 -2.07
C ILE A 45 1.59 15.62 -3.15
N VAL A 46 0.33 15.38 -2.79
CA VAL A 46 -0.71 14.91 -3.71
C VAL A 46 -1.47 16.11 -4.24
N HIS A 47 -1.33 16.39 -5.54
CA HIS A 47 -2.09 17.44 -6.22
C HIS A 47 -2.57 16.92 -7.59
N LEU A 48 -3.75 17.35 -8.03
CA LEU A 48 -4.25 17.00 -9.35
C LEU A 48 -3.60 17.88 -10.40
N SER A 49 -3.30 17.32 -11.57
CA SER A 49 -2.87 18.11 -12.72
C SER A 49 -4.00 19.07 -13.12
N THR A 50 -3.68 20.36 -13.16
CA THR A 50 -4.59 21.42 -13.61
C THR A 50 -4.60 21.56 -15.14
N THR A 51 -3.58 21.03 -15.80
CA THR A 51 -3.29 21.21 -17.24
C THR A 51 -3.69 19.99 -18.08
N ALA A 52 -3.50 18.78 -17.55
CA ALA A 52 -3.80 17.54 -18.25
C ALA A 52 -5.15 16.96 -17.79
N LEU A 53 -6.27 17.56 -18.21
CA LEU A 53 -7.59 17.13 -17.71
C LEU A 53 -8.10 15.81 -18.30
N PHE A 54 -7.61 15.39 -19.48
CA PHE A 54 -8.27 14.32 -20.26
C PHE A 54 -7.43 13.08 -20.56
N ASN A 55 -6.11 13.10 -20.40
CA ASN A 55 -5.25 11.95 -20.71
C ASN A 55 -4.32 11.58 -19.54
N ARG A 56 -4.33 10.29 -19.16
CA ARG A 56 -3.52 9.73 -18.07
C ARG A 56 -2.02 9.86 -18.31
N ILE A 57 -1.56 9.62 -19.54
CA ILE A 57 -0.12 9.68 -19.88
C ILE A 57 0.39 11.10 -19.68
N THR A 58 -0.45 12.09 -19.99
CA THR A 58 -0.12 13.50 -19.75
C THR A 58 -0.24 13.87 -18.27
N ARG A 59 -1.25 13.35 -17.53
CA ARG A 59 -1.34 13.56 -16.07
C ARG A 59 -0.14 13.00 -15.32
N ALA A 60 0.35 11.82 -15.70
CA ALA A 60 1.49 11.18 -15.06
C ALA A 60 2.80 11.98 -15.19
N LYS A 61 2.87 12.97 -16.10
CA LYS A 61 4.00 13.90 -16.21
C LYS A 61 3.93 15.06 -15.20
N ASP A 62 2.71 15.40 -14.77
CA ASP A 62 2.45 16.50 -13.85
C ASP A 62 2.20 15.99 -12.41
N GLU A 63 1.78 14.73 -12.27
CA GLU A 63 1.39 14.09 -11.01
C GLU A 63 2.47 13.10 -10.53
N ASP A 64 3.64 13.61 -10.14
CA ASP A 64 4.80 12.81 -9.69
C ASP A 64 4.47 11.85 -8.54
N TRP A 65 3.46 12.16 -7.73
CA TRP A 65 3.00 11.30 -6.63
C TRP A 65 2.45 9.95 -7.10
N ARG A 66 2.11 9.77 -8.40
CA ARG A 66 1.63 8.50 -8.95
C ARG A 66 2.67 7.38 -8.95
N ILE A 67 3.96 7.73 -8.98
CA ILE A 67 5.05 6.75 -8.91
C ILE A 67 5.51 6.50 -7.46
N THR A 68 5.00 7.26 -6.50
CA THR A 68 5.31 7.06 -5.09
C THR A 68 4.68 5.78 -4.58
N ARG A 69 5.54 4.92 -4.01
CA ARG A 69 5.11 3.71 -3.30
C ARG A 69 4.87 4.07 -1.84
N LYS A 70 3.64 3.91 -1.38
CA LYS A 70 3.26 4.00 0.03
C LYS A 70 3.29 2.60 0.66
N LEU A 71 2.41 2.22 1.60
CA LEU A 71 2.35 0.88 2.23
C LEU A 71 2.26 -0.32 1.24
N GLY A 72 3.29 -0.56 0.43
CA GLY A 72 3.37 -1.58 -0.61
C GLY A 72 2.64 -1.27 -1.92
N SER A 73 2.05 -0.08 -2.12
CA SER A 73 1.25 0.23 -3.32
C SER A 73 1.54 1.60 -3.91
N LEU A 74 1.41 1.73 -5.24
CA LEU A 74 1.47 3.02 -5.92
C LEU A 74 0.22 3.84 -5.60
N LEU A 75 0.38 5.12 -5.29
CA LEU A 75 -0.74 6.02 -5.03
C LEU A 75 -1.55 6.30 -6.31
N GLY A 76 -2.87 6.20 -6.21
CA GLY A 76 -3.81 6.58 -7.29
C GLY A 76 -3.82 5.67 -8.51
N ASP A 77 -3.17 4.51 -8.46
CA ASP A 77 -3.24 3.53 -9.53
C ASP A 77 -4.41 2.56 -9.28
N ALA A 78 -5.63 3.03 -9.58
CA ALA A 78 -6.84 2.19 -9.55
C ALA A 78 -6.68 0.94 -10.44
N GLU A 79 -5.83 1.02 -11.47
CA GLU A 79 -5.46 -0.11 -12.30
C GLU A 79 -4.41 -1.01 -11.65
N ASP A 80 -3.47 -0.53 -10.85
CA ASP A 80 -2.62 -1.40 -10.02
C ASP A 80 -3.46 -2.16 -8.99
N VAL A 81 -4.41 -1.47 -8.34
CA VAL A 81 -5.36 -2.12 -7.43
C VAL A 81 -6.21 -3.15 -8.19
N SER A 82 -6.74 -2.79 -9.36
CA SER A 82 -7.50 -3.70 -10.23
C SER A 82 -6.66 -4.88 -10.70
N ARG A 83 -5.41 -4.65 -11.11
CA ARG A 83 -4.43 -5.65 -11.54
C ARG A 83 -4.09 -6.59 -10.40
N ARG A 84 -3.85 -6.09 -9.19
CA ARG A 84 -3.63 -6.91 -8.00
C ARG A 84 -4.85 -7.77 -7.67
N LYS A 85 -6.06 -7.21 -7.74
CA LYS A 85 -7.31 -7.98 -7.59
C LYS A 85 -7.40 -9.09 -8.64
N ASN A 86 -7.09 -8.79 -9.91
CA ASN A 86 -7.12 -9.76 -11.01
C ASN A 86 -6.05 -10.86 -10.84
N LEU A 87 -4.83 -10.50 -10.42
CA LEU A 87 -3.75 -11.44 -10.15
C LEU A 87 -4.07 -12.34 -8.96
N ALA A 88 -4.58 -11.78 -7.87
CA ALA A 88 -5.01 -12.54 -6.69
C ALA A 88 -6.16 -13.50 -7.04
N THR A 89 -7.16 -13.03 -7.79
CA THR A 89 -8.27 -13.86 -8.30
C THR A 89 -7.75 -14.99 -9.19
N THR A 90 -6.80 -14.71 -10.08
CA THR A 90 -6.18 -15.72 -10.94
C THR A 90 -5.39 -16.76 -10.15
N ALA A 91 -4.60 -16.34 -9.17
CA ALA A 91 -3.87 -17.24 -8.28
C ALA A 91 -4.83 -18.13 -7.49
N LEU A 92 -5.89 -17.54 -6.93
CA LEU A 92 -6.95 -18.26 -6.24
C LEU A 92 -7.63 -19.29 -7.16
N HIS A 93 -8.03 -18.90 -8.37
CA HIS A 93 -8.64 -19.80 -9.35
C HIS A 93 -7.72 -20.96 -9.75
N ARG A 94 -6.40 -20.74 -9.87
CA ARG A 94 -5.43 -21.80 -10.12
C ARG A 94 -5.41 -22.82 -8.98
N MET A 95 -5.45 -22.34 -7.74
CA MET A 95 -5.50 -23.20 -6.56
C MET A 95 -6.87 -23.84 -6.35
N LEU A 96 -7.95 -23.20 -6.81
CA LEU A 96 -9.34 -23.68 -6.62
C LEU A 96 -9.54 -25.10 -7.18
N LYS A 97 -8.85 -25.46 -8.28
CA LYS A 97 -8.88 -26.83 -8.81
C LYS A 97 -8.30 -27.88 -7.85
N VAL A 98 -7.31 -27.50 -7.04
CA VAL A 98 -6.72 -28.34 -5.99
C VAL A 98 -7.68 -28.44 -4.80
N TRP A 99 -8.36 -27.35 -4.45
CA TRP A 99 -9.36 -27.33 -3.38
C TRP A 99 -10.64 -28.10 -3.73
N LEU A 100 -11.12 -28.02 -4.97
CA LEU A 100 -12.35 -28.68 -5.47
C LEU A 100 -12.20 -30.17 -5.76
N ARG A 101 -10.97 -30.73 -5.69
CA ARG A 101 -10.73 -32.17 -5.90
C ARG A 101 -10.17 -32.82 -4.63
N PRO A 102 -10.97 -32.97 -3.55
CA PRO A 102 -10.52 -33.54 -2.28
C PRO A 102 -9.87 -34.92 -2.44
N SER A 103 -10.33 -35.71 -3.42
CA SER A 103 -9.81 -37.05 -3.74
C SER A 103 -8.45 -37.07 -4.43
N LYS A 104 -7.96 -35.93 -4.92
CA LYS A 104 -6.70 -35.80 -5.65
C LYS A 104 -5.61 -35.10 -4.84
N THR A 105 -5.91 -34.62 -3.63
CA THR A 105 -4.93 -33.91 -2.79
C THR A 105 -5.26 -34.07 -1.32
N SER A 106 -4.29 -34.53 -0.53
CA SER A 106 -4.46 -34.70 0.92
C SER A 106 -4.71 -33.35 1.61
N GLU A 107 -5.41 -33.40 2.74
CA GLU A 107 -5.70 -32.23 3.55
C GLU A 107 -4.43 -31.55 4.07
N ALA A 108 -3.42 -32.35 4.47
CA ALA A 108 -2.11 -31.84 4.90
C ALA A 108 -1.42 -30.97 3.82
N THR A 109 -1.48 -31.39 2.55
CA THR A 109 -0.91 -30.63 1.43
C THR A 109 -1.70 -29.36 1.15
N ARG A 110 -3.03 -29.40 1.26
CA ARG A 110 -3.91 -28.23 1.11
C ARG A 110 -3.63 -27.18 2.21
N LEU A 111 -3.47 -27.62 3.46
CA LEU A 111 -3.09 -26.76 4.58
C LEU A 111 -1.70 -26.14 4.41
N ARG A 112 -0.73 -26.90 3.87
CA ARG A 112 0.60 -26.38 3.57
C ARG A 112 0.56 -25.27 2.50
N LEU A 113 -0.22 -25.47 1.44
CA LEU A 113 -0.37 -24.49 0.36
C LEU A 113 -1.11 -23.22 0.77
N TYR A 114 -2.02 -23.30 1.76
CA TYR A 114 -2.71 -22.13 2.30
C TYR A 114 -1.83 -21.27 3.22
N LYS A 115 -0.87 -21.90 3.91
CA LYS A 115 0.02 -21.24 4.87
C LYS A 115 1.29 -20.64 4.25
N CYS A 116 1.54 -20.90 2.96
CA CYS A 116 2.60 -20.26 2.17
C CYS A 116 2.15 -18.89 1.67
#